data_AF-A0AA95MFE4-F1
#
_entry.id   AF-A0AA95MFE4-F1
#
_cell.length_a   1.000
_cell.length_b   1.000
_cell.length_c   1.000
_cell.angle_alpha   90.00
_cell.angle_beta   90.00
_cell.angle_gamma   90.00
#
_symmetry.space_group_name_H-M   'P 1'
#
loop_
_entity.id
_entity.type
_entity.pdbx_description
1 polymer ?
#
loop_
_entity_poly.entity_id
_entity_poly.type
_entity_poly.pdbx_seq_one_letter_code
_entity_poly.pdbx_strand_id
1 'polypeptide(L)'
;MFHMFSEYTDFVNKNQFLDLPYMCNQDLYNDLANDINNFNPNSIFEEIGRCLLKTVLLPSRNDNYIYSLNGTSVGVVFQRNYKGKMADKNNKNRPKRGLFDFKIHIAQRLNTTHYQVFSEIINQSNLNNCKKIWGGMNPSQVTNNPNELLVLHKLMLMMFEQEVNWGDEPFQEFSAFSPLKGAEPRDMLMGFIDMMYNAGQTASVDNIPDWKTNWTGEKMTPVFGQKNKYAEYPKNLKDNHFKPYRGKAASGGMMVGEMRSLFLRTSNLFIVNS
;
A
#
# COMPACT_ATOMS: atom_id res chain seq x y z
N MET A 1 -34.98 19.41 8.76
CA MET A 1 -34.76 19.00 7.36
C MET A 1 -33.25 19.08 7.12
N PHE A 2 -32.54 17.96 7.24
CA PHE A 2 -31.09 17.95 7.02
C PHE A 2 -30.86 18.14 5.52
N HIS A 3 -30.19 19.22 5.12
CA HIS A 3 -29.68 19.32 3.75
C HIS A 3 -28.71 18.16 3.55
N MET A 4 -29.11 17.16 2.77
CA MET A 4 -28.14 16.23 2.18
C MET A 4 -27.30 17.08 1.23
N PHE A 5 -26.11 17.45 1.68
CA PHE A 5 -25.11 17.98 0.78
C PHE A 5 -24.80 16.92 -0.28
N SER A 6 -24.58 17.36 -1.52
CA SER A 6 -24.15 16.43 -2.57
C SER A 6 -22.78 15.85 -2.19
N GLU A 7 -22.47 14.60 -2.59
CA GLU A 7 -21.16 13.97 -2.35
C GLU A 7 -19.99 14.88 -2.77
N TYR A 8 -20.15 15.58 -3.89
CA TYR A 8 -19.19 16.57 -4.37
C TYR A 8 -19.00 17.73 -3.36
N THR A 9 -20.10 18.29 -2.84
CA THR A 9 -20.03 19.37 -1.83
C THR A 9 -19.33 18.90 -0.56
N ASP A 10 -19.64 17.70 -0.08
CA ASP A 10 -18.97 17.12 1.09
C ASP A 10 -17.49 16.83 0.81
N PHE A 11 -17.15 16.39 -0.41
CA PHE A 11 -15.78 16.12 -0.82
C PHE A 11 -14.96 17.42 -0.81
N VAL A 12 -15.50 18.49 -1.39
CA VAL A 12 -14.89 19.82 -1.39
C VAL A 12 -14.69 20.34 0.05
N ASN A 13 -15.73 20.23 0.89
CA ASN A 13 -15.68 20.70 2.28
C ASN A 13 -14.65 19.94 3.13
N LYS A 14 -14.60 18.60 3.04
CA LYS A 14 -13.71 17.77 3.85
C LYS A 14 -12.24 17.85 3.42
N ASN A 15 -11.97 18.13 2.15
CA ASN A 15 -10.61 18.15 1.61
C ASN A 15 -9.99 19.55 1.54
N GLN A 16 -10.64 20.58 2.13
CA GLN A 16 -10.12 21.95 2.31
C GLN A 16 -9.24 22.41 1.15
N PHE A 17 -9.82 22.50 -0.06
CA PHE A 17 -9.13 23.07 -1.21
C PHE A 17 -8.63 24.47 -0.84
N LEU A 18 -7.31 24.59 -0.65
CA LEU A 18 -6.66 25.86 -0.39
C LEU A 18 -6.78 26.71 -1.67
N ASP A 19 -7.75 27.64 -1.65
CA ASP A 19 -7.84 28.86 -2.45
C ASP A 19 -7.93 28.81 -3.98
N LEU A 20 -8.33 27.70 -4.63
CA LEU A 20 -8.52 27.70 -6.10
C LEU A 20 -9.89 27.16 -6.57
N PRO A 21 -10.80 28.02 -7.07
CA PRO A 21 -12.12 27.62 -7.57
C PRO A 21 -12.10 26.90 -8.94
N TYR A 22 -10.94 26.59 -9.53
CA TYR A 22 -10.83 26.17 -10.93
C TYR A 22 -10.28 24.75 -11.18
N MET A 23 -9.94 23.96 -10.16
CA MET A 23 -9.23 22.68 -10.40
C MET A 23 -10.09 21.42 -10.32
N CYS A 24 -11.11 21.40 -9.45
CA CYS A 24 -12.06 20.29 -9.35
C CYS A 24 -13.46 20.87 -9.52
N ASN A 25 -14.08 20.65 -10.69
CA ASN A 25 -15.48 20.97 -10.90
C ASN A 25 -16.34 19.69 -10.74
N GLN A 26 -17.65 19.88 -10.59
CA GLN A 26 -18.58 18.79 -10.32
C GLN A 26 -18.60 17.74 -11.45
N ASP A 27 -18.46 18.16 -12.71
CA ASP A 27 -18.46 17.25 -13.86
C ASP A 27 -17.23 16.34 -13.84
N LEU A 28 -16.03 16.90 -13.64
CA LEU A 28 -14.79 16.14 -13.54
C LEU A 28 -14.82 15.14 -12.36
N TYR A 29 -15.37 15.57 -11.22
CA TYR A 29 -15.57 14.70 -10.07
C TYR A 29 -16.53 13.54 -10.40
N ASN A 30 -17.68 13.84 -11.02
CA ASN A 30 -18.69 12.85 -11.38
C ASN A 30 -18.14 11.85 -12.41
N ASP A 31 -17.43 12.33 -13.43
CA ASP A 31 -16.80 11.50 -14.46
C ASP A 31 -15.79 10.54 -13.83
N LEU A 32 -14.90 11.05 -12.97
CA LEU A 32 -13.93 10.20 -12.28
C LEU A 32 -14.61 9.19 -11.34
N ALA A 33 -15.64 9.61 -10.61
CA ALA A 33 -16.40 8.71 -9.74
C ALA A 33 -17.10 7.60 -10.55
N ASN A 34 -17.65 7.93 -11.71
CA ASN A 34 -18.24 6.97 -12.64
C ASN A 34 -17.19 6.00 -13.19
N ASP A 35 -16.03 6.49 -13.62
CA ASP A 35 -14.94 5.65 -14.13
C ASP A 35 -14.45 4.67 -13.06
N ILE A 36 -14.27 5.11 -11.82
CA ILE A 36 -13.90 4.23 -10.70
C ILE A 36 -15.00 3.23 -10.37
N ASN A 37 -16.27 3.60 -10.56
CA ASN A 37 -17.40 2.68 -10.35
C ASN A 37 -17.46 1.59 -11.43
N ASN A 38 -17.16 1.95 -12.68
CA ASN A 38 -17.22 1.07 -13.84
C ASN A 38 -15.93 0.28 -14.07
N PHE A 39 -14.82 0.68 -13.44
CA PHE A 39 -13.55 -0.04 -13.52
C PHE A 39 -13.73 -1.50 -13.06
N ASN A 40 -13.30 -2.42 -13.92
CA ASN A 40 -13.36 -3.86 -13.68
C ASN A 40 -11.98 -4.41 -13.29
N PRO A 41 -11.74 -4.69 -11.99
CA PRO A 41 -10.46 -5.18 -11.52
C PRO A 41 -10.13 -6.55 -12.09
N ASN A 42 -8.89 -6.73 -12.53
CA ASN A 42 -8.35 -8.01 -13.02
C ASN A 42 -7.50 -8.72 -11.96
N SER A 43 -7.23 -8.07 -10.83
CA SER A 43 -6.48 -8.62 -9.71
C SER A 43 -7.02 -8.12 -8.37
N ILE A 44 -6.64 -8.80 -7.29
CA ILE A 44 -7.01 -8.38 -5.95
C ILE A 44 -6.39 -7.02 -5.56
N PHE A 45 -5.18 -6.72 -6.02
CA PHE A 45 -4.57 -5.41 -5.82
C PHE A 45 -5.35 -4.29 -6.50
N GLU A 46 -5.83 -4.51 -7.73
CA GLU A 46 -6.68 -3.55 -8.42
C GLU A 46 -8.05 -3.40 -7.74
N GLU A 47 -8.60 -4.48 -7.18
CA GLU A 47 -9.86 -4.42 -6.44
C GLU A 47 -9.74 -3.54 -5.19
N ILE A 48 -8.68 -3.76 -4.40
CA ILE A 48 -8.39 -2.95 -3.21
C ILE A 48 -8.06 -1.51 -3.63
N GLY A 49 -7.31 -1.31 -4.72
CA GLY A 49 -7.02 0.00 -5.30
C GLY A 49 -8.28 0.77 -5.65
N ARG A 50 -9.22 0.13 -6.35
CA ARG A 50 -10.54 0.70 -6.64
C ARG A 50 -11.29 1.08 -5.36
N CYS A 51 -11.27 0.22 -4.35
CA CYS A 51 -11.92 0.48 -3.06
C CYS A 51 -11.29 1.68 -2.34
N LEU A 52 -9.96 1.78 -2.33
CA LEU A 52 -9.24 2.94 -1.77
C LEU A 52 -9.63 4.24 -2.48
N LEU A 53 -9.63 4.24 -3.82
CA LEU A 53 -10.02 5.42 -4.60
C LEU A 53 -11.44 5.86 -4.29
N LYS A 54 -12.39 4.92 -4.17
CA LYS A 54 -13.75 5.23 -3.73
C LYS A 54 -13.77 5.83 -2.32
N THR A 55 -12.99 5.31 -1.38
CA THR A 55 -12.91 5.83 -0.01
C THR A 55 -12.33 7.26 0.03
N VAL A 56 -11.35 7.55 -0.82
CA VAL A 56 -10.75 8.88 -0.96
C VAL A 56 -11.78 9.88 -1.49
N LEU A 57 -12.48 9.51 -2.57
CA LEU A 57 -13.42 10.39 -3.27
C LEU A 57 -14.77 10.56 -2.58
N LEU A 58 -15.27 9.54 -1.86
CA LEU A 58 -16.63 9.53 -1.33
C LEU A 58 -16.62 9.76 0.19
N PRO A 59 -16.83 11.00 0.67
CA PRO A 59 -17.01 11.34 2.08
C PRO A 59 -17.96 10.45 2.86
N SER A 60 -19.00 9.91 2.22
CA SER A 60 -19.98 9.00 2.83
C SER A 60 -19.40 7.67 3.28
N ARG A 61 -18.22 7.28 2.79
CA ARG A 61 -17.52 6.04 3.17
C ARG A 61 -16.79 6.13 4.50
N ASN A 62 -16.85 7.27 5.20
CA ASN A 62 -16.24 7.46 6.52
C ASN A 62 -14.76 7.04 6.58
N ASP A 63 -14.02 7.25 5.49
CA ASP A 63 -12.58 6.98 5.39
C ASP A 63 -12.17 5.52 5.55
N ASN A 64 -13.13 4.59 5.43
CA ASN A 64 -12.90 3.20 5.75
C ASN A 64 -13.33 2.30 4.60
N TYR A 65 -12.49 1.33 4.27
CA TYR A 65 -12.89 0.14 3.54
C TYR A 65 -12.54 -1.07 4.40
N ILE A 66 -13.52 -1.52 5.18
CA ILE A 66 -13.38 -2.63 6.15
C ILE A 66 -14.39 -3.72 5.78
N TYR A 67 -13.95 -4.96 5.79
CA TYR A 67 -14.76 -6.14 5.52
C TYR A 67 -14.45 -7.24 6.55
N SER A 68 -15.33 -8.25 6.63
CA SER A 68 -15.15 -9.38 7.55
C SER A 68 -14.46 -10.54 6.84
N LEU A 69 -13.38 -11.04 7.44
CA LEU A 69 -12.66 -12.24 7.04
C LEU A 69 -12.69 -13.22 8.21
N ASN A 70 -13.51 -14.28 8.12
CA ASN A 70 -13.72 -15.25 9.20
C ASN A 70 -14.07 -14.61 10.55
N GLY A 71 -14.96 -13.60 10.53
CA GLY A 71 -15.36 -12.87 11.74
C GLY A 71 -14.33 -11.84 12.23
N THR A 72 -13.17 -11.74 11.59
CA THR A 72 -12.17 -10.70 11.87
C THR A 72 -12.38 -9.52 10.92
N SER A 73 -12.49 -8.30 11.44
CA SER A 73 -12.53 -7.10 10.59
C SER A 73 -11.15 -6.83 9.99
N VAL A 74 -11.07 -6.66 8.68
CA VAL A 74 -9.82 -6.41 7.95
C VAL A 74 -10.06 -5.31 6.91
N GLY A 75 -9.06 -4.50 6.63
CA GLY A 75 -9.11 -3.57 5.50
C GLY A 75 -8.18 -2.38 5.64
N VAL A 76 -8.61 -1.24 5.10
CA VAL A 76 -7.83 0.00 5.08
C VAL A 76 -8.61 1.17 5.67
N VAL A 77 -7.91 2.01 6.43
CA VAL A 77 -8.42 3.24 7.04
C VAL A 77 -7.64 4.41 6.44
N PHE A 78 -8.26 5.10 5.51
CA PHE A 78 -7.71 6.25 4.81
C PHE A 78 -7.40 7.40 5.80
N GLN A 79 -6.25 8.05 5.62
CA GLN A 79 -5.85 9.17 6.48
C GLN A 79 -6.09 10.51 5.78
N ARG A 80 -7.32 11.05 5.86
CA ARG A 80 -7.58 12.41 5.36
C ARG A 80 -6.64 13.42 6.02
N ASN A 81 -6.14 14.36 5.23
CA ASN A 81 -5.25 15.42 5.70
C ASN A 81 -3.98 14.93 6.39
N TYR A 82 -3.48 13.74 6.06
CA TYR A 82 -2.27 13.16 6.63
C TYR A 82 -1.11 14.18 6.66
N LYS A 83 -0.47 14.30 7.83
CA LYS A 83 0.69 15.20 8.08
C LYS A 83 1.94 14.44 8.50
N GLY A 84 1.95 13.12 8.37
CA GLY A 84 3.11 12.31 8.74
C GLY A 84 4.23 12.39 7.70
N LYS A 85 5.25 11.55 7.85
CA LYS A 85 6.50 11.64 7.07
C LYS A 85 6.32 11.60 5.57
N MET A 86 5.31 10.89 5.08
CA MET A 86 4.99 10.86 3.66
C MET A 86 4.53 12.24 3.16
N ALA A 87 3.85 13.04 3.97
CA ALA A 87 3.37 14.38 3.63
C ALA A 87 4.39 15.51 3.89
N ASP A 88 5.49 15.23 4.58
CA ASP A 88 6.38 16.24 5.19
C ASP A 88 7.49 16.76 4.25
N LYS A 89 7.29 16.75 2.93
CA LYS A 89 8.30 17.20 1.95
C LYS A 89 7.81 18.39 1.14
N ASN A 90 8.43 19.55 1.41
CA ASN A 90 8.18 20.88 0.82
C ASN A 90 8.48 21.00 -0.69
N ASN A 91 8.04 20.08 -1.53
CA ASN A 91 8.05 20.31 -2.98
C ASN A 91 6.68 20.84 -3.40
N LYS A 92 6.57 22.16 -3.53
CA LYS A 92 5.34 22.88 -3.90
C LYS A 92 4.78 22.46 -5.28
N ASN A 93 5.60 21.81 -6.13
CA ASN A 93 5.25 21.47 -7.51
C ASN A 93 4.85 20.00 -7.70
N ARG A 94 4.62 19.23 -6.64
CA ARG A 94 4.14 17.83 -6.72
C ARG A 94 2.84 17.69 -5.93
N PRO A 95 1.90 16.82 -6.35
CA PRO A 95 0.78 16.45 -5.50
C PRO A 95 1.29 15.99 -4.14
N LYS A 96 0.51 16.28 -3.09
CA LYS A 96 0.89 15.97 -1.71
C LYS A 96 1.28 14.50 -1.61
N ARG A 97 2.56 14.23 -1.29
CA ARG A 97 3.02 12.86 -1.02
C ARG A 97 2.26 12.29 0.18
N GLY A 98 1.93 11.01 0.14
CA GLY A 98 1.04 10.40 1.14
C GLY A 98 -0.43 10.80 0.99
N LEU A 99 -0.85 11.32 -0.19
CA LEU A 99 -2.25 11.58 -0.51
C LEU A 99 -3.14 10.35 -0.31
N PHE A 100 -2.61 9.18 -0.64
CA PHE A 100 -3.29 7.90 -0.54
C PHE A 100 -2.86 7.10 0.69
N ASP A 101 -2.26 7.74 1.70
CA ASP A 101 -1.79 7.02 2.88
C ASP A 101 -2.96 6.45 3.68
N PHE A 102 -2.81 5.21 4.14
CA PHE A 102 -3.83 4.51 4.89
C PHE A 102 -3.19 3.65 5.98
N LYS A 103 -3.96 3.37 7.03
CA LYS A 103 -3.60 2.35 8.03
C LYS A 103 -4.24 1.03 7.65
N ILE A 104 -3.48 -0.05 7.78
CA ILE A 104 -4.02 -1.40 7.68
C ILE A 104 -4.79 -1.70 8.98
N HIS A 105 -6.06 -2.04 8.84
CA HIS A 105 -6.95 -2.39 9.95
C HIS A 105 -7.05 -3.90 10.07
N ILE A 106 -6.79 -4.43 11.27
CA ILE A 106 -6.89 -5.87 11.58
C ILE A 106 -7.51 -6.02 12.96
N ALA A 107 -8.71 -6.60 13.03
CA ALA A 107 -9.50 -6.77 14.24
C ALA A 107 -9.67 -5.42 14.99
N GLN A 108 -9.25 -5.34 16.25
CA GLN A 108 -9.22 -4.10 17.04
C GLN A 108 -7.84 -3.42 17.02
N ARG A 109 -6.86 -3.96 16.27
CA ARG A 109 -5.49 -3.48 16.24
C ARG A 109 -5.26 -2.61 15.00
N LEU A 110 -4.88 -1.35 15.24
CA LEU A 110 -4.50 -0.40 14.20
C LEU A 110 -2.98 -0.27 13.97
N ASN A 111 -2.17 -0.86 14.86
CA ASN A 111 -0.71 -0.65 14.91
C ASN A 111 0.07 -1.97 14.80
N THR A 112 -0.26 -2.82 13.83
CA THR A 112 0.51 -4.05 13.60
C THR A 112 1.84 -3.70 12.92
N THR A 113 2.96 -4.18 13.47
CA THR A 113 4.30 -3.94 12.90
C THR A 113 4.63 -4.96 11.81
N HIS A 114 5.58 -4.65 10.93
CA HIS A 114 6.03 -5.63 9.94
C HIS A 114 6.66 -6.85 10.63
N TYR A 115 7.40 -6.64 11.73
CA TYR A 115 7.98 -7.72 12.51
C TYR A 115 6.91 -8.69 13.03
N GLN A 116 5.79 -8.18 13.54
CA GLN A 116 4.67 -8.99 14.00
C GLN A 116 4.06 -9.79 12.85
N VAL A 117 3.76 -9.16 11.71
CA VAL A 117 3.20 -9.88 10.55
C VAL A 117 4.17 -10.94 10.04
N PHE A 118 5.46 -10.61 9.96
CA PHE A 118 6.49 -11.56 9.51
C PHE A 118 6.63 -12.74 10.47
N SER A 119 6.54 -12.49 11.78
CA SER A 119 6.53 -13.54 12.81
C SER A 119 5.27 -14.41 12.71
N GLU A 120 4.13 -13.88 12.28
CA GLU A 120 2.95 -14.71 12.02
C GLU A 120 3.11 -15.52 10.73
N ILE A 121 3.67 -14.93 9.67
CA ILE A 121 3.90 -15.59 8.37
C ILE A 121 4.78 -16.82 8.55
N ILE A 122 5.91 -16.68 9.26
CA ILE A 122 6.86 -17.79 9.45
C ILE A 122 6.22 -18.97 10.19
N ASN A 123 5.23 -18.70 11.06
CA ASN A 123 4.55 -19.70 11.89
C ASN A 123 3.31 -20.31 11.22
N GLN A 124 2.68 -19.60 10.28
CA GLN A 124 1.37 -19.98 9.74
C GLN A 124 1.37 -20.23 8.23
N SER A 125 2.44 -19.86 7.52
CA SER A 125 2.54 -20.04 6.06
C SER A 125 3.96 -20.40 5.62
N ASN A 126 4.14 -20.49 4.31
CA ASN A 126 5.40 -20.87 3.67
C ASN A 126 5.75 -19.91 2.53
N LEU A 127 7.02 -19.90 2.13
CA LEU A 127 7.54 -19.02 1.08
C LEU A 127 6.77 -19.13 -0.24
N ASN A 128 6.32 -20.34 -0.62
CA ASN A 128 5.59 -20.53 -1.88
C ASN A 128 4.23 -19.83 -1.86
N ASN A 129 3.51 -19.89 -0.74
CA ASN A 129 2.26 -19.18 -0.56
C ASN A 129 2.48 -17.66 -0.51
N CYS A 130 3.55 -17.18 0.13
CA CYS A 130 3.94 -15.76 0.05
C CYS A 130 4.22 -15.30 -1.38
N LYS A 131 4.91 -16.12 -2.20
CA LYS A 131 5.17 -15.84 -3.63
C LYS A 131 3.89 -15.75 -4.44
N LYS A 132 2.88 -16.57 -4.16
CA LYS A 132 1.56 -16.47 -4.81
C LYS A 132 0.88 -15.13 -4.49
N ILE A 133 0.91 -14.69 -3.23
CA ILE A 133 0.37 -13.38 -2.84
C ILE A 133 1.14 -12.23 -3.49
N TRP A 134 2.47 -12.30 -3.48
CA TRP A 134 3.33 -11.34 -4.19
C TRP A 134 3.01 -11.25 -5.68
N GLY A 135 2.69 -12.39 -6.31
CA GLY A 135 2.25 -12.47 -7.70
C GLY A 135 0.79 -12.07 -7.95
N GLY A 136 0.07 -11.54 -6.95
CA GLY A 136 -1.28 -11.02 -7.11
C GLY A 136 -2.41 -12.04 -6.92
N MET A 137 -2.13 -13.24 -6.43
CA MET A 137 -3.17 -14.23 -6.13
C MET A 137 -3.97 -13.82 -4.88
N ASN A 138 -5.29 -13.99 -4.92
CA ASN A 138 -6.13 -13.75 -3.75
C ASN A 138 -5.82 -14.80 -2.66
N PRO A 139 -5.62 -14.41 -1.39
CA PRO A 139 -5.37 -15.38 -0.31
C PRO A 139 -6.38 -16.53 -0.22
N SER A 140 -7.66 -16.31 -0.56
CA SER A 140 -8.68 -17.37 -0.56
C SER A 140 -8.46 -18.44 -1.63
N GLN A 141 -7.67 -18.13 -2.67
CA GLN A 141 -7.25 -19.08 -3.70
C GLN A 141 -5.98 -19.84 -3.30
N VAL A 142 -5.26 -19.37 -2.28
CA VAL A 142 -4.01 -19.98 -1.83
C VAL A 142 -4.24 -21.03 -0.75
N THR A 143 -5.17 -20.78 0.17
CA THR A 143 -5.41 -21.63 1.34
C THR A 143 -6.86 -21.53 1.84
N ASN A 144 -7.34 -22.63 2.43
CA ASN A 144 -8.60 -22.68 3.17
C ASN A 144 -8.40 -22.66 4.69
N ASN A 145 -7.15 -22.68 5.18
CA ASN A 145 -6.86 -22.61 6.61
C ASN A 145 -7.17 -21.18 7.11
N PRO A 146 -8.05 -21.00 8.11
CA PRO A 146 -8.45 -19.67 8.57
C PRO A 146 -7.30 -18.78 9.06
N ASN A 147 -6.32 -19.35 9.75
CA ASN A 147 -5.18 -18.60 10.30
C ASN A 147 -4.21 -18.20 9.19
N GLU A 148 -3.91 -19.13 8.29
CA GLU A 148 -3.07 -18.84 7.13
C GLU A 148 -3.74 -17.82 6.20
N LEU A 149 -5.04 -17.96 5.96
CA LEU A 149 -5.83 -17.03 5.16
C LEU A 149 -5.75 -15.60 5.70
N LEU A 150 -5.85 -15.45 7.02
CA LEU A 150 -5.74 -14.16 7.69
C LEU A 150 -4.33 -13.58 7.54
N VAL A 151 -3.28 -14.36 7.76
CA VAL A 151 -1.90 -13.83 7.66
C VAL A 151 -1.51 -13.48 6.22
N LEU A 152 -1.94 -14.28 5.23
CA LEU A 152 -1.73 -13.98 3.82
C LEU A 152 -2.52 -12.75 3.37
N HIS A 153 -3.69 -12.49 3.95
CA HIS A 153 -4.40 -11.21 3.79
C HIS A 153 -3.62 -10.02 4.33
N LYS A 154 -3.00 -10.14 5.52
CA LYS A 154 -2.14 -9.08 6.06
C LYS A 154 -0.98 -8.79 5.13
N LEU A 155 -0.33 -9.84 4.61
CA LEU A 155 0.75 -9.72 3.64
C LEU A 155 0.30 -8.99 2.37
N MET A 156 -0.84 -9.38 1.81
CA MET A 156 -1.44 -8.73 0.64
C MET A 156 -1.65 -7.23 0.88
N LEU A 157 -2.23 -6.84 2.02
CA LEU A 157 -2.46 -5.43 2.34
C LEU A 157 -1.15 -4.64 2.53
N MET A 158 -0.11 -5.25 3.09
CA MET A 158 1.22 -4.64 3.20
C MET A 158 1.88 -4.46 1.83
N MET A 159 1.74 -5.44 0.92
CA MET A 159 2.24 -5.31 -0.45
C MET A 159 1.50 -4.22 -1.22
N PHE A 160 0.18 -4.15 -1.06
CA PHE A 160 -0.66 -3.09 -1.60
C PHE A 160 -0.22 -1.70 -1.08
N GLU A 161 0.07 -1.58 0.22
CA GLU A 161 0.62 -0.34 0.80
C GLU A 161 1.93 0.08 0.10
N GLN A 162 2.83 -0.87 -0.18
CA GLN A 162 4.06 -0.54 -0.91
C GLN A 162 3.76 -0.02 -2.32
N GLU A 163 2.87 -0.67 -3.06
CA GLU A 163 2.46 -0.26 -4.41
C GLU A 163 1.84 1.13 -4.44
N VAL A 164 1.10 1.52 -3.40
CA VAL A 164 0.46 2.84 -3.32
C VAL A 164 1.44 3.93 -2.92
N ASN A 165 2.28 3.67 -1.93
CA ASN A 165 3.09 4.70 -1.28
C ASN A 165 4.46 4.93 -1.92
N TRP A 166 4.99 3.94 -2.64
CA TRP A 166 6.35 3.96 -3.14
C TRP A 166 6.39 3.70 -4.64
N GLY A 167 7.25 4.42 -5.37
CA GLY A 167 7.40 4.21 -6.80
C GLY A 167 7.85 5.47 -7.54
N ASP A 168 7.35 5.63 -8.75
CA ASP A 168 7.75 6.70 -9.67
C ASP A 168 6.65 7.75 -9.89
N GLU A 169 5.44 7.52 -9.37
CA GLU A 169 4.31 8.43 -9.60
C GLU A 169 4.44 9.74 -8.80
N PRO A 170 3.82 10.84 -9.26
CA PRO A 170 3.92 12.15 -8.60
C PRO A 170 3.47 12.18 -7.14
N PHE A 171 2.51 11.32 -6.76
CA PHE A 171 1.97 11.21 -5.40
C PHE A 171 2.73 10.21 -4.50
N GLN A 172 3.69 9.46 -5.07
CA GLN A 172 4.50 8.46 -4.38
C GLN A 172 5.81 9.04 -3.82
N GLU A 173 6.35 8.36 -2.81
CA GLU A 173 7.75 8.54 -2.42
C GLU A 173 8.67 7.70 -3.31
N PHE A 174 9.83 8.26 -3.66
CA PHE A 174 10.79 7.57 -4.50
C PHE A 174 11.37 6.33 -3.80
N SER A 175 11.49 5.24 -4.54
CA SER A 175 12.02 3.98 -4.04
C SER A 175 13.17 3.44 -4.89
N ALA A 176 13.99 2.56 -4.31
CA ALA A 176 14.90 1.71 -5.06
C ALA A 176 14.16 0.60 -5.82
N PHE A 177 12.93 0.30 -5.42
CA PHE A 177 12.02 -0.69 -5.97
C PHE A 177 10.89 0.07 -6.66
N SER A 178 11.14 0.47 -7.90
CA SER A 178 10.19 1.23 -8.71
C SER A 178 10.24 0.76 -10.16
N PRO A 179 9.14 0.89 -10.93
CA PRO A 179 9.08 0.45 -12.32
C PRO A 179 10.23 0.97 -13.19
N LEU A 180 10.62 2.24 -13.04
CA LEU A 180 11.76 2.83 -13.76
C LEU A 180 13.11 2.17 -13.44
N LYS A 181 13.19 1.41 -12.35
CA LYS A 181 14.36 0.61 -11.93
C LYS A 181 14.18 -0.88 -12.20
N GLY A 182 13.18 -1.27 -12.99
CA GLY A 182 12.89 -2.66 -13.34
C GLY A 182 12.44 -3.49 -12.14
N ALA A 183 11.72 -2.88 -11.20
CA ALA A 183 11.23 -3.52 -9.99
C ALA A 183 9.82 -3.02 -9.67
N GLU A 184 9.12 -3.75 -8.81
CA GLU A 184 7.86 -3.27 -8.23
C GLU A 184 8.07 -2.96 -6.75
N PRO A 185 7.35 -1.98 -6.19
CA PRO A 185 7.48 -1.61 -4.78
C PRO A 185 7.33 -2.81 -3.83
N ARG A 186 6.40 -3.73 -4.14
CA ARG A 186 6.19 -4.95 -3.34
C ARG A 186 7.35 -5.95 -3.37
N ASP A 187 8.24 -5.89 -4.36
CA ASP A 187 9.45 -6.73 -4.44
C ASP A 187 10.36 -6.51 -3.23
N MET A 188 10.33 -5.31 -2.65
CA MET A 188 11.05 -4.99 -1.43
C MET A 188 10.64 -5.92 -0.29
N LEU A 189 9.33 -6.07 -0.04
CA LEU A 189 8.82 -6.94 1.02
C LEU A 189 9.11 -8.40 0.71
N MET A 190 8.95 -8.80 -0.56
CA MET A 190 9.24 -10.18 -0.96
C MET A 190 10.71 -10.56 -0.70
N GLY A 191 11.64 -9.63 -0.91
CA GLY A 191 13.05 -9.89 -0.59
C GLY A 191 13.32 -10.10 0.90
N PHE A 192 12.69 -9.31 1.78
CA PHE A 192 12.79 -9.56 3.22
C PHE A 192 12.13 -10.88 3.64
N ILE A 193 10.98 -11.23 3.05
CA ILE A 193 10.32 -12.51 3.31
C ILE A 193 11.21 -13.68 2.87
N ASP A 194 11.86 -13.58 1.71
CA ASP A 194 12.80 -14.60 1.25
C ASP A 194 13.97 -14.79 2.24
N MET A 195 14.52 -13.71 2.78
CA MET A 195 15.55 -13.79 3.82
C MET A 195 15.08 -14.57 5.05
N MET A 196 13.84 -14.37 5.49
CA MET A 196 13.30 -15.09 6.64
C MET A 196 13.34 -16.60 6.45
N TYR A 197 13.07 -17.08 5.24
CA TYR A 197 13.05 -18.51 4.92
C TYR A 197 14.42 -19.07 4.53
N ASN A 198 15.29 -18.28 3.91
CA ASN A 198 16.47 -18.80 3.19
C ASN A 198 17.83 -18.26 3.65
N ALA A 199 17.91 -17.20 4.45
CA ALA A 199 19.21 -16.62 4.83
C ALA A 199 19.90 -17.34 6.01
N GLY A 200 19.15 -18.11 6.81
CA GLY A 200 19.65 -18.90 7.93
C GLY A 200 19.53 -20.41 7.71
N GLN A 201 19.96 -21.21 8.69
CA GLN A 201 19.80 -22.68 8.66
C GLN A 201 18.34 -23.11 8.84
N THR A 202 17.57 -22.31 9.58
CA THR A 202 16.14 -22.51 9.81
C THR A 202 15.39 -21.23 9.48
N ALA A 203 14.11 -21.40 9.12
CA ALA A 203 13.22 -20.29 8.83
C ALA A 203 12.98 -19.47 10.11
N SER A 204 13.30 -18.18 10.08
CA SER A 204 13.17 -17.28 11.23
C SER A 204 13.02 -15.82 10.77
N VAL A 205 12.18 -15.05 11.48
CA VAL A 205 12.08 -13.60 11.27
C VAL A 205 13.40 -12.88 11.55
N ASP A 206 14.22 -13.42 12.44
CA ASP A 206 15.51 -12.85 12.84
C ASP A 206 16.63 -13.06 11.81
N ASN A 207 16.37 -13.81 10.74
CA ASN A 207 17.29 -13.90 9.60
C ASN A 207 17.38 -12.56 8.83
N ILE A 208 16.45 -11.63 9.06
CA ILE A 208 16.59 -10.24 8.60
C ILE A 208 17.53 -9.49 9.57
N PRO A 209 18.69 -9.00 9.11
CA PRO A 209 19.73 -8.48 9.99
C PRO A 209 19.37 -7.12 10.59
N ASP A 210 18.64 -6.30 9.85
CA ASP A 210 18.46 -4.88 10.16
C ASP A 210 16.99 -4.53 10.36
N TRP A 211 16.68 -4.02 11.56
CA TRP A 211 15.33 -3.61 11.96
C TRP A 211 15.36 -2.21 12.53
N LYS A 212 14.38 -1.40 12.13
CA LYS A 212 14.06 -0.19 12.89
C LYS A 212 13.33 -0.58 14.17
N THR A 213 13.72 0.02 15.29
CA THR A 213 13.06 -0.16 16.59
C THR A 213 12.29 1.09 17.03
N ASN A 214 11.33 0.90 17.93
CA ASN A 214 10.68 2.02 18.64
C ASN A 214 11.49 2.41 19.89
N TRP A 215 10.95 3.33 20.71
CA TRP A 215 11.62 3.84 21.92
C TRP A 215 11.78 2.78 23.03
N THR A 216 10.99 1.69 22.99
CA THR A 216 11.13 0.55 23.91
C THR A 216 12.11 -0.51 23.40
N GLY A 217 12.67 -0.33 22.20
CA GLY A 217 13.59 -1.29 21.57
C GLY A 217 12.89 -2.42 20.79
N GLU A 218 11.57 -2.39 20.66
CA GLU A 218 10.82 -3.39 19.90
C GLU A 218 11.02 -3.21 18.40
N LYS A 219 11.22 -4.33 17.68
CA LYS A 219 11.38 -4.34 16.21
C LYS A 219 10.07 -3.96 15.52
N MET A 220 10.17 -3.03 14.57
CA MET A 220 9.03 -2.45 13.86
C MET A 220 9.00 -2.88 12.39
N THR A 221 9.95 -2.35 11.60
CA THR A 221 9.98 -2.48 10.13
C THR A 221 11.41 -2.83 9.69
N PRO A 222 11.59 -3.76 8.74
CA PRO A 222 12.90 -4.10 8.22
C PRO A 222 13.49 -2.90 7.45
N VAL A 223 14.81 -2.71 7.52
CA VAL A 223 15.50 -1.59 6.87
C VAL A 223 16.75 -2.05 6.13
N PHE A 224 17.28 -1.20 5.25
CA PHE A 224 18.51 -1.49 4.51
C PHE A 224 19.75 -0.98 5.23
N GLY A 225 20.14 -1.66 6.31
CA GLY A 225 21.30 -1.30 7.14
C GLY A 225 21.10 -0.01 7.94
N GLN A 226 22.14 0.41 8.66
CA GLN A 226 22.12 1.58 9.54
C GLN A 226 21.71 2.89 8.83
N LYS A 227 22.05 3.04 7.55
CA LYS A 227 21.71 4.23 6.77
C LYS A 227 20.36 4.14 6.05
N ASN A 228 19.65 3.03 6.18
CA ASN A 228 18.39 2.74 5.48
C ASN A 228 18.46 3.00 3.97
N LYS A 229 19.51 2.50 3.32
CA LYS A 229 19.77 2.72 1.88
C LYS A 229 20.03 1.40 1.17
N TYR A 230 19.15 1.05 0.24
CA TYR A 230 19.31 -0.16 -0.57
C TYR A 230 20.65 -0.22 -1.32
N ALA A 231 21.15 0.92 -1.82
CA ALA A 231 22.44 0.96 -2.52
C ALA A 231 23.61 0.45 -1.65
N GLU A 232 23.57 0.73 -0.34
CA GLU A 232 24.62 0.39 0.62
C GLU A 232 24.40 -0.99 1.28
N TYR A 233 23.27 -1.65 1.02
CA TYR A 233 22.96 -2.97 1.59
C TYR A 233 23.93 -4.04 1.06
N PRO A 234 24.32 -5.07 1.85
CA PRO A 234 25.29 -6.08 1.45
C PRO A 234 24.97 -6.73 0.10
N LYS A 235 25.96 -6.79 -0.79
CA LYS A 235 25.78 -7.25 -2.19
C LYS A 235 25.21 -8.67 -2.24
N ASN A 236 25.74 -9.59 -1.44
CA ASN A 236 25.26 -10.96 -1.34
C ASN A 236 23.77 -11.03 -0.97
N LEU A 237 23.32 -10.23 0.01
CA LEU A 237 21.92 -10.22 0.41
C LEU A 237 21.02 -9.66 -0.70
N LYS A 238 21.45 -8.59 -1.38
CA LYS A 238 20.72 -8.04 -2.54
C LYS A 238 20.58 -9.06 -3.66
N ASP A 239 21.69 -9.70 -4.00
CA ASP A 239 21.78 -10.65 -5.12
C ASP A 239 20.95 -11.90 -4.86
N ASN A 240 20.97 -12.41 -3.64
CA ASN A 240 20.30 -13.67 -3.29
C ASN A 240 18.81 -13.49 -2.98
N HIS A 241 18.41 -12.35 -2.40
CA HIS A 241 17.06 -12.21 -1.85
C HIS A 241 16.21 -11.15 -2.52
N PHE A 242 16.78 -10.11 -3.15
CA PHE A 242 15.97 -9.04 -3.76
C PHE A 242 15.96 -9.11 -5.28
N LYS A 243 17.13 -9.26 -5.91
CA LYS A 243 17.25 -9.37 -7.37
C LYS A 243 16.42 -10.50 -8.00
N PRO A 244 16.21 -11.67 -7.36
CA PRO A 244 15.42 -12.74 -7.97
C PRO A 244 13.96 -12.37 -8.22
N TYR A 245 13.42 -11.39 -7.49
CA TYR A 245 12.02 -10.96 -7.58
C TYR A 245 11.80 -9.79 -8.56
N ARG A 246 12.84 -9.00 -8.82
CA ARG A 246 12.74 -7.80 -9.65
C ARG A 246 12.20 -8.07 -11.04
N GLY A 247 11.09 -7.43 -11.37
CA GLY A 247 10.46 -7.49 -12.70
C GLY A 247 9.87 -8.87 -13.03
N LYS A 248 9.58 -9.70 -12.02
CA LYS A 248 9.07 -11.07 -12.22
C LYS A 248 7.70 -11.33 -11.62
N ALA A 249 7.01 -10.33 -11.07
CA ALA A 249 5.65 -10.55 -10.59
C ALA A 249 4.75 -10.91 -11.78
N ALA A 250 3.98 -11.99 -11.65
CA ALA A 250 3.21 -12.58 -12.73
C ALA A 250 2.02 -11.70 -13.19
N SER A 251 1.46 -10.90 -12.27
CA SER A 251 0.51 -9.85 -12.59
C SER A 251 1.28 -8.54 -12.77
N GLY A 252 1.26 -7.94 -13.96
CA GLY A 252 1.81 -6.60 -14.17
C GLY A 252 1.40 -5.67 -13.02
N GLY A 253 2.34 -4.87 -12.51
CA GLY A 253 2.20 -4.11 -11.27
C GLY A 253 0.88 -3.38 -11.10
N MET A 254 0.45 -3.12 -9.86
CA MET A 254 -0.84 -2.48 -9.61
C MET A 254 -0.89 -1.06 -10.19
N MET A 255 0.23 -0.35 -10.17
CA MET A 255 0.38 0.98 -10.78
C MET A 255 0.69 0.90 -12.28
N VAL A 256 -0.13 0.17 -13.04
CA VAL A 256 -0.09 0.16 -14.51
C VAL A 256 -1.49 0.40 -15.11
N GLY A 257 -1.53 0.63 -16.43
CA GLY A 257 -2.78 0.67 -17.20
C GLY A 257 -3.82 1.65 -16.67
N GLU A 258 -5.08 1.20 -16.64
CA GLU A 258 -6.22 2.01 -16.23
C GLU A 258 -6.20 2.34 -14.73
N MET A 259 -5.80 1.39 -13.86
CA MET A 259 -5.67 1.66 -12.42
C MET A 259 -4.73 2.83 -12.14
N ARG A 260 -3.54 2.82 -12.76
CA ARG A 260 -2.60 3.95 -12.70
C ARG A 260 -3.24 5.27 -13.14
N SER A 261 -4.01 5.25 -14.23
CA SER A 261 -4.73 6.42 -14.75
C SER A 261 -5.73 6.97 -13.72
N LEU A 262 -6.48 6.10 -13.05
CA LEU A 262 -7.45 6.49 -12.02
C LEU A 262 -6.77 7.12 -10.80
N PHE A 263 -5.66 6.54 -10.33
CA PHE A 263 -4.86 7.14 -9.25
C PHE A 263 -4.30 8.51 -9.63
N LEU A 264 -3.76 8.65 -10.84
CA LEU A 264 -3.23 9.92 -11.34
C LEU A 264 -4.32 11.00 -11.44
N ARG A 265 -5.46 10.69 -12.07
CA ARG A 265 -6.59 11.60 -12.17
C ARG A 265 -7.12 12.00 -10.81
N THR A 266 -7.24 11.05 -9.88
CA THR A 266 -7.61 11.35 -8.49
C THR A 266 -6.59 12.28 -7.85
N SER A 267 -5.30 12.05 -8.02
CA SER A 267 -4.25 12.91 -7.45
C SER A 267 -4.27 14.33 -8.01
N ASN A 268 -4.61 14.49 -9.29
CA ASN A 268 -4.71 15.79 -9.95
C ASN A 268 -5.85 16.64 -9.40
N LEU A 269 -6.88 16.04 -8.81
CA LEU A 269 -7.90 16.80 -8.09
C LEU A 269 -7.31 17.60 -6.93
N PHE A 270 -6.22 17.13 -6.31
CA PHE A 270 -5.60 17.72 -5.12
C PHE A 270 -4.35 18.56 -5.41
N ILE A 271 -3.96 18.71 -6.68
CA ILE A 271 -2.87 19.62 -7.03
C ILE A 271 -3.38 21.04 -6.86
N VAL A 272 -2.59 21.89 -6.21
CA VAL A 272 -2.77 23.35 -6.22
C VAL A 272 -1.85 23.86 -7.32
N ASN A 273 -2.39 24.45 -8.38
CA ASN A 273 -1.57 25.22 -9.31
C ASN A 273 -1.03 26.42 -8.53
N SER A 274 0.23 26.33 -8.09
CA SER A 274 0.98 27.45 -7.53
C SER A 274 1.29 28.50 -8.58
#